data_AF-A0A924FZS6-F1
#
_entry.id   AF-A0A924FZS6-F1
#
_cell.length_a   1.000
_cell.length_b   1.000
_cell.length_c   1.000
_cell.angle_alpha   90.00
_cell.angle_beta   90.00
_cell.angle_gamma   90.00
#
_symmetry.space_group_name_H-M   'P 1'
#
loop_
_entity.id
_entity.type
_entity.pdbx_description
1 polymer ?
#
loop_
_entity_poly.entity_id
_entity_poly.type
_entity_poly.pdbx_seq_one_letter_code
_entity_poly.pdbx_strand_id
1 'polypeptide(L)' 'MKESSEPVSLDRIDRKILQRLQRDGRLTNAELAKAASISAATCHRR' A
#
# COMPACT_ATOMS: atom_id res chain seq x y z
N MET A 1 5.68 -21.83 -16.45
CA MET A 1 5.56 -20.43 -15.98
C MET A 1 6.23 -20.37 -14.61
N LYS A 2 7.37 -19.67 -14.47
CA LYS A 2 8.00 -19.51 -13.15
C LYS A 2 7.26 -18.39 -12.43
N GLU A 3 6.36 -18.75 -11.54
CA GLU A 3 5.98 -17.84 -10.46
C GLU A 3 7.20 -17.71 -9.56
N SER A 4 7.93 -16.62 -9.72
CA SER A 4 9.07 -16.30 -8.87
C SER A 4 8.54 -16.00 -7.47
N SER A 5 8.56 -17.00 -6.60
CA SER A 5 8.28 -16.88 -5.16
C SER A 5 9.43 -16.19 -4.41
N GLU A 6 10.06 -15.20 -5.04
CA GLU A 6 10.99 -14.34 -4.32
C GLU A 6 10.19 -13.37 -3.45
N PRO A 7 10.50 -13.28 -2.15
CA PRO A 7 9.76 -12.40 -1.26
C PRO A 7 9.97 -10.95 -1.70
N VAL A 8 8.92 -10.35 -2.26
CA VAL A 8 8.90 -8.91 -2.56
C VAL A 8 9.09 -8.17 -1.24
N SER A 9 10.20 -7.45 -1.12
CA SER A 9 10.50 -6.67 0.07
C SER A 9 9.56 -5.47 0.14
N LEU A 10 8.51 -5.59 0.95
CA LEU A 10 7.60 -4.49 1.26
C LEU A 10 8.33 -3.39 2.03
N ASP A 11 8.34 -2.20 1.44
CA ASP A 11 8.94 -1.03 2.06
C ASP A 11 8.04 -0.49 3.19
N ARG A 12 8.51 0.56 3.87
CA ARG A 12 7.80 1.12 5.02
C ARG A 12 6.44 1.70 4.65
N ILE A 13 6.30 2.23 3.43
CA ILE A 13 5.05 2.82 2.93
C ILE A 13 4.06 1.71 2.62
N ASP A 14 4.49 0.65 1.95
CA ASP A 14 3.64 -0.49 1.61
C ASP A 14 3.06 -1.12 2.90
N ARG A 15 3.90 -1.30 3.92
CA ARG A 15 3.45 -1.79 5.24
C ARG A 15 2.42 -0.88 5.90
N LYS A 16 2.58 0.44 5.76
CA LYS A 16 1.65 1.42 6.31
C LYS A 16 0.31 1.39 5.58
N ILE A 17 0.31 1.26 4.26
CA ILE A 17 -0.90 1.11 3.44
C ILE A 17 -1.63 -0.17 3.85
N LEU A 18 -0.92 -1.30 3.93
CA LEU A 18 -1.49 -2.59 4.34
C LEU A 18 -2.10 -2.53 5.74
N GLN A 19 -1.40 -1.95 6.72
CA GLN A 19 -1.94 -1.78 8.08
C GLN A 19 -3.24 -0.95 8.09
N ARG A 20 -3.33 0.08 7.25
CA ARG A 20 -4.54 0.91 7.15
C ARG A 20 -5.70 0.15 6.50
N LEU A 21 -5.45 -0.55 5.40
CA LEU A 21 -6.45 -1.37 4.71
C LEU A 21 -6.92 -2.55 5.56
N GLN A 22 -6.02 -3.22 6.29
CA GLN A 22 -6.38 -4.31 7.18
C GLN A 22 -7.28 -3.85 8.33
N ARG A 23 -7.09 -2.61 8.80
CA ARG A 23 -7.94 -2.01 9.83
C ARG A 23 -9.27 -1.53 9.26
N ASP A 24 -9.25 -0.93 8.08
CA ASP A 24 -10.43 -0.42 7.39
C ASP A 24 -10.25 -0.52 5.86
N GLY A 25 -10.89 -1.54 5.28
CA GLY A 25 -10.85 -1.80 3.84
C GLY A 25 -11.74 -0.87 3.01
N ARG A 26 -12.48 0.06 3.63
CA ARG A 26 -13.34 1.02 2.92
C ARG A 26 -12.65 2.36 2.64
N LEU A 27 -11.41 2.53 3.09
CA LEU A 27 -10.64 3.74 2.87
C LEU A 27 -10.44 4.00 1.37
N THR A 28 -10.67 5.24 0.96
CA THR A 28 -10.38 5.69 -0.39
C THR A 28 -8.87 5.82 -0.63
N ASN A 29 -8.45 5.80 -1.89
CA ASN A 29 -7.04 6.02 -2.25
C ASN A 29 -6.50 7.37 -1.72
N ALA A 30 -7.33 8.42 -1.68
CA ALA A 30 -6.94 9.71 -1.14
C ALA A 30 -6.71 9.67 0.38
N GLU A 31 -7.55 8.94 1.11
CA GLU A 31 -7.39 8.75 2.57
C GLU A 31 -6.18 7.89 2.91
N LEU A 32 -5.94 6.81 2.14
CA LEU A 32 -4.75 5.98 2.28
C LEU A 32 -3.47 6.78 2.00
N ALA A 33 -3.45 7.57 0.93
CA ALA A 33 -2.33 8.42 0.58
C ALA A 33 -2.03 9.45 1.69
N LYS A 34 -3.06 10.11 2.21
CA LYS A 34 -2.94 11.03 3.34
C LYS A 34 -2.40 10.32 4.59
N ALA A 35 -2.93 9.14 4.91
CA ALA A 35 -2.48 8.34 6.05
C ALA A 35 -1.03 7.86 5.86
N ALA A 36 -0.63 7.54 4.63
CA ALA A 36 0.72 7.10 4.28
C ALA A 36 1.72 8.24 4.05
N SER A 37 1.26 9.50 4.07
CA SER A 37 2.07 10.71 3.83
C SER A 37 2.69 10.75 2.43
N ILE A 38 1.93 10.31 1.42
CA ILE A 38 2.32 10.30 0.00
C ILE A 38 1.22 10.95 -0.86
N SER A 39 1.51 11.23 -2.13
CA SER A 39 0.48 11.67 -3.07
C SER A 39 -0.46 10.53 -3.47
N ALA A 40 -1.72 10.86 -3.79
CA ALA A 40 -2.71 9.87 -4.25
C ALA A 40 -2.24 9.10 -5.49
N ALA A 41 -1.56 9.76 -6.42
CA ALA A 41 -0.97 9.13 -7.60
C ALA A 41 0.16 8.14 -7.25
N THR A 42 0.95 8.43 -6.21
CA THR A 42 1.98 7.50 -5.72
C THR A 42 1.35 6.31 -5.02
N CYS A 43 0.33 6.54 -4.19
CA CYS A 43 -0.42 5.49 -3.50
C CYS A 43 -1.05 4.50 -4.48
N HIS A 44 -1.59 4.99 -5.60
CA HIS A 44 -2.24 4.15 -6.61
C HIS A 44 -1.28 3.22 -7.37
N ARG A 45 0.03 3.53 -7.39
CA ARG A 45 1.05 2.70 -8.05
C ARG A 45 1.64 1.63 -7.13
N ARG A 46 1.26 1.62 -5.86
CA ARG A 46 1.69 0.64 -4.85
C ARG A 46 0.62 -0.41 -4.69
#